data_AF-A0A923E2G7-F1
#
_entry.id   AF-A0A923E2G7-F1
#
_cell.length_a   1.000
_cell.length_b   1.000
_cell.length_c   1.000
_cell.angle_alpha   90.00
_cell.angle_beta   90.00
_cell.angle_gamma   90.00
#
_symmetry.space_group_name_H-M   'P 1'
#
loop_
_entity.id
_entity.type
_entity.pdbx_description
1 polymer ?
#
loop_
_entity_poly.entity_id
_entity_poly.type
_entity_poly.pdbx_seq_one_letter_code
_entity_poly.pdbx_strand_id
1 'polypeptide(L)'
;MTPKEYTDTEKRIKRYMKENKINKVLNIQLESTYDLHDVTVHIWNVKTNKGAWWIAEGYRVPMNLYPQDAFYFSVDEVYSFHLGIMQRLQKDEERSKNVLDEIPLDLEQVHEIRRKLTFAADRVHIGMEPEEMQAIGLTCREALIALGIELTKRNPILVAEKELKKADFKGIAYAFIEEYAPDQKNASLRSHARKMVDMAWSYASEIVHSSHKNFPDVKICIIMAATTVSIFENLFMKYLGFDHDPRCPECGSMSIEVYHSKTEGELIEHCTKCEFDHVIKVESIHQKGLNF
;
A
#
# COMPACT_ATOMS: atom_id res chain seq x y z
N MET A 1 13.65 -31.22 -14.65
CA MET A 1 13.28 -31.51 -13.25
C MET A 1 13.98 -32.78 -12.77
N THR A 2 14.63 -32.73 -11.62
CA THR A 2 15.33 -33.88 -10.99
C THR A 2 14.33 -34.81 -10.29
N PRO A 3 14.68 -36.09 -10.01
CA PRO A 3 13.80 -37.02 -9.29
C PRO A 3 13.37 -36.51 -7.90
N LYS A 4 14.25 -35.74 -7.23
CA LYS A 4 13.96 -35.12 -5.94
C LYS A 4 12.93 -34.00 -6.08
N GLU A 5 13.09 -33.12 -7.08
CA GLU A 5 12.13 -32.05 -7.40
C GLU A 5 10.76 -32.61 -7.80
N TYR A 6 10.74 -33.69 -8.58
CA TYR A 6 9.51 -34.39 -8.95
C TYR A 6 8.74 -34.85 -7.70
N THR A 7 9.44 -35.52 -6.78
CA THR A 7 8.85 -36.05 -5.55
C THR A 7 8.36 -34.94 -4.60
N ASP A 8 9.10 -33.83 -4.50
CA ASP A 8 8.70 -32.70 -3.68
C ASP A 8 7.49 -31.97 -4.26
N THR A 9 7.46 -31.81 -5.58
CA THR A 9 6.34 -31.20 -6.30
C THR A 9 5.07 -32.03 -6.17
N GLU A 10 5.14 -33.36 -6.25
CA GLU A 10 3.98 -34.21 -5.96
C GLU A 10 3.42 -33.98 -4.54
N LYS A 11 4.30 -33.81 -3.54
CA LYS A 11 3.87 -33.56 -2.16
C LYS A 11 3.20 -32.18 -2.05
N ARG A 12 3.72 -31.16 -2.73
CA ARG A 12 3.11 -29.82 -2.82
C ARG A 12 1.74 -29.90 -3.48
N ILE A 13 1.62 -30.60 -4.61
CA ILE A 13 0.35 -30.82 -5.32
C ILE A 13 -0.68 -31.51 -4.41
N LYS A 14 -0.31 -32.60 -3.73
CA LYS A 14 -1.21 -33.32 -2.81
C LYS A 14 -1.70 -32.44 -1.67
N ARG A 15 -0.83 -31.58 -1.14
CA ARG A 15 -1.16 -30.61 -0.08
C ARG A 15 -2.14 -29.55 -0.60
N TYR A 16 -1.82 -28.96 -1.75
CA TYR A 16 -2.63 -27.92 -2.37
C TYR A 16 -4.03 -28.42 -2.74
N MET A 17 -4.14 -29.65 -3.26
CA MET A 17 -5.42 -30.33 -3.52
C MET A 17 -6.25 -30.50 -2.24
N LYS A 18 -5.61 -30.87 -1.12
CA LYS A 18 -6.28 -31.03 0.17
C LYS A 18 -6.78 -29.69 0.73
N GLU A 19 -5.96 -28.64 0.64
CA GLU A 19 -6.31 -27.28 1.09
C GLU A 19 -7.50 -26.71 0.31
N ASN A 20 -7.57 -26.96 -1.00
CA ASN A 20 -8.69 -26.59 -1.86
C ASN A 20 -9.89 -27.55 -1.77
N LYS A 21 -9.90 -28.47 -0.79
CA LYS A 21 -10.98 -29.44 -0.54
C LYS A 21 -11.31 -30.32 -1.75
N ILE A 22 -10.32 -30.57 -2.62
CA ILE A 22 -10.48 -31.43 -3.80
C ILE A 22 -10.43 -32.91 -3.38
N ASN A 23 -11.12 -33.74 -4.16
CA ASN A 23 -11.30 -35.16 -3.88
C ASN A 23 -9.98 -35.96 -3.89
N LYS A 24 -10.07 -37.21 -3.44
CA LYS A 24 -8.90 -38.08 -3.24
C LYS A 24 -8.13 -38.26 -4.54
N VAL A 25 -6.86 -37.88 -4.51
CA VAL A 25 -5.90 -38.07 -5.61
C VAL A 25 -5.63 -39.56 -5.80
N LEU A 26 -5.77 -40.03 -7.04
CA LEU A 26 -5.49 -41.40 -7.47
C LEU A 26 -4.17 -41.49 -8.23
N ASN A 27 -3.91 -40.52 -9.12
CA ASN A 27 -2.70 -40.48 -9.93
C ASN A 27 -2.25 -39.03 -10.16
N ILE A 28 -0.93 -38.81 -10.25
CA ILE A 28 -0.28 -37.56 -10.61
C ILE A 28 0.76 -37.87 -11.67
N GLN A 29 0.72 -37.16 -12.80
CA GLN A 29 1.67 -37.34 -13.88
C GLN A 29 2.06 -35.99 -14.46
N LEU A 30 3.34 -35.76 -14.70
CA LEU A 30 3.79 -34.60 -15.47
C LEU A 30 3.51 -34.84 -16.96
N GLU A 31 2.79 -33.95 -17.62
CA GLU A 31 2.47 -34.08 -19.05
C GLU A 31 3.39 -33.24 -19.92
N SER A 32 3.67 -32.00 -19.51
CA SER A 32 4.46 -31.08 -20.33
C SER A 32 5.20 -30.07 -19.49
N THR A 33 6.28 -29.54 -20.08
CA THR A 33 7.08 -28.45 -19.52
C THR A 33 7.31 -27.45 -20.63
N TYR A 34 7.07 -26.18 -20.33
CA TYR A 34 7.26 -25.04 -21.22
C TYR A 34 8.27 -24.09 -20.59
N ASP A 35 9.31 -23.74 -21.33
CA ASP A 35 10.35 -22.82 -20.90
C ASP A 35 10.29 -21.53 -21.74
N LEU A 36 10.01 -20.40 -21.09
CA LEU A 36 10.06 -19.06 -21.67
C LEU A 36 11.11 -18.24 -20.91
N HIS A 37 12.31 -18.12 -21.48
CA HIS A 37 13.43 -17.33 -20.95
C HIS A 37 13.66 -17.40 -19.42
N ASP A 38 12.92 -16.64 -18.63
CA ASP A 38 13.03 -16.50 -17.18
C ASP A 38 11.85 -17.14 -16.39
N VAL A 39 10.95 -17.85 -17.08
CA VAL A 39 9.74 -18.50 -16.56
C VAL A 39 9.68 -19.95 -17.06
N THR A 40 9.49 -20.90 -16.14
CA THR A 40 9.26 -22.31 -16.48
C THR A 40 7.90 -22.73 -15.94
N VAL A 41 7.05 -23.32 -16.81
CA VAL A 41 5.73 -23.84 -16.45
C VAL A 41 5.69 -25.35 -16.68
N HIS A 42 5.36 -26.10 -15.63
CA HIS A 42 5.05 -27.51 -15.64
C HIS A 42 3.54 -27.71 -15.58
N ILE A 43 3.01 -28.54 -16.49
CA ILE A 43 1.59 -28.93 -16.48
C ILE A 43 1.49 -30.40 -16.06
N TRP A 44 0.77 -30.62 -14.96
CA TRP A 44 0.55 -31.93 -14.37
C TRP A 44 -0.90 -32.38 -14.57
N ASN A 45 -1.09 -33.65 -14.92
CA ASN A 45 -2.37 -34.33 -14.93
C ASN A 45 -2.62 -34.99 -13.58
N VAL A 46 -3.70 -34.62 -12.92
CA VAL A 46 -4.10 -35.19 -11.63
C VAL A 46 -5.47 -35.84 -11.74
N LYS A 47 -5.50 -37.17 -11.64
CA LYS A 47 -6.74 -37.94 -11.60
C LYS A 47 -7.19 -38.11 -10.16
N THR A 48 -8.45 -37.81 -9.90
CA THR A 48 -9.11 -38.03 -8.61
C THR A 48 -10.23 -39.04 -8.76
N ASN A 49 -10.83 -39.45 -7.65
CA ASN A 49 -12.00 -40.33 -7.67
C ASN A 49 -13.29 -39.66 -8.18
N LYS A 50 -13.32 -38.35 -8.43
CA LYS A 50 -14.52 -37.64 -8.91
C LYS A 50 -14.30 -36.81 -10.20
N GLY A 51 -13.10 -36.83 -10.77
CA GLY A 51 -12.75 -36.03 -11.93
C GLY A 51 -11.25 -35.91 -12.12
N ALA A 52 -10.84 -35.16 -13.15
CA ALA A 52 -9.45 -34.92 -13.47
C ALA A 52 -9.16 -33.42 -13.53
N TRP A 53 -7.93 -33.06 -13.19
CA TRP A 53 -7.47 -31.68 -13.04
C TRP A 53 -6.14 -31.52 -13.76
N TRP A 54 -5.99 -30.39 -14.44
CA TRP A 54 -4.67 -29.89 -14.81
C TRP A 54 -4.14 -29.01 -13.70
N ILE A 55 -2.86 -29.16 -13.37
CA ILE A 55 -2.18 -28.29 -12.42
C ILE A 55 -1.03 -27.62 -13.14
N ALA A 56 -1.06 -26.29 -13.19
CA ALA A 56 0.06 -25.50 -13.69
C ALA A 56 0.88 -25.00 -12.50
N GLU A 57 2.18 -25.22 -12.52
CA GLU A 57 3.12 -24.75 -11.50
C GLU A 57 4.53 -24.64 -12.08
N GLY A 58 5.44 -23.93 -11.43
CA GLY A 58 6.84 -23.92 -11.85
C GLY A 58 7.66 -22.79 -11.26
N TYR A 59 8.78 -22.47 -11.91
CA TYR A 59 9.68 -21.42 -11.44
C TYR A 59 9.14 -20.04 -11.78
N ARG A 60 8.97 -19.19 -10.75
CA ARG A 60 8.34 -17.86 -10.84
C ARG A 60 6.89 -17.89 -11.36
N VAL A 61 6.19 -18.99 -11.07
CA VAL A 61 4.80 -19.22 -11.46
C VAL A 61 4.03 -19.80 -10.27
N PRO A 62 2.90 -19.19 -9.85
CA PRO A 62 2.06 -19.72 -8.79
C PRO A 62 1.35 -20.99 -9.24
N MET A 63 1.20 -21.93 -8.32
CA MET A 63 0.45 -23.16 -8.56
C MET A 63 -1.04 -22.85 -8.69
N ASN A 64 -1.70 -23.37 -9.73
CA ASN A 64 -3.15 -23.25 -9.91
C ASN A 64 -3.80 -24.53 -10.46
N LEU A 65 -5.10 -24.72 -10.18
CA LEU A 65 -5.90 -25.87 -10.57
C LEU A 65 -6.87 -25.51 -11.70
N TYR A 66 -6.99 -26.40 -12.70
CA TYR A 66 -7.94 -26.24 -13.80
C TYR A 66 -8.74 -27.54 -14.02
N PRO A 67 -10.07 -27.49 -13.99
CA PRO A 67 -10.90 -28.68 -14.19
C PRO A 67 -10.89 -29.12 -15.67
N GLN A 68 -10.85 -30.43 -15.90
CA GLN A 68 -10.84 -31.02 -17.26
C GLN A 68 -12.25 -31.19 -17.88
N ASP A 69 -13.31 -30.98 -17.11
CA ASP A 69 -14.67 -31.44 -17.44
C ASP A 69 -15.55 -30.41 -18.16
N ALA A 70 -15.09 -29.18 -18.37
CA ALA A 70 -15.90 -28.15 -19.03
C ALA A 70 -15.14 -27.09 -19.85
N PHE A 71 -13.93 -26.68 -19.42
CA PHE A 71 -13.29 -25.48 -19.96
C PHE A 71 -11.88 -25.70 -20.54
N TYR A 72 -11.22 -26.81 -20.20
CA TYR A 72 -9.83 -27.06 -20.55
C TYR A 72 -9.61 -28.52 -20.94
N PHE A 73 -9.62 -28.81 -22.25
CA PHE A 73 -9.55 -30.16 -22.78
C PHE A 73 -8.12 -30.60 -23.10
N SER A 74 -7.19 -29.64 -23.20
CA SER A 74 -5.80 -29.88 -23.57
C SER A 74 -4.81 -29.14 -22.66
N VAL A 75 -3.58 -29.64 -22.67
CA VAL A 75 -2.44 -29.03 -21.97
C VAL A 75 -2.16 -27.61 -22.50
N ASP A 76 -2.26 -27.40 -23.81
CA ASP A 76 -1.98 -26.10 -24.45
C ASP A 76 -2.99 -25.01 -24.07
N GLU A 77 -4.27 -25.37 -23.92
CA GLU A 77 -5.32 -24.43 -23.46
C GLU A 77 -5.05 -23.96 -22.03
N VAL A 78 -4.69 -24.89 -21.13
CA VAL A 78 -4.34 -24.58 -19.74
C VAL A 78 -3.10 -23.71 -19.68
N TYR A 79 -2.06 -24.10 -20.42
CA TYR A 79 -0.81 -23.36 -20.47
C TYR A 79 -1.05 -21.93 -20.96
N SER A 80 -1.76 -21.75 -22.07
CA SER A 80 -2.06 -20.43 -22.64
C SER A 80 -2.89 -19.56 -21.70
N PHE A 81 -3.92 -20.14 -21.08
CA PHE A 81 -4.76 -19.42 -20.12
C PHE A 81 -3.97 -19.01 -18.88
N HIS A 82 -3.18 -19.93 -18.32
CA HIS A 82 -2.35 -19.67 -17.15
C HIS A 82 -1.29 -18.60 -17.44
N LEU A 83 -0.62 -18.66 -18.59
CA LEU A 83 0.31 -17.63 -19.04
C LEU A 83 -0.39 -16.27 -19.17
N GLY A 84 -1.61 -16.23 -19.70
CA GLY A 84 -2.39 -15.00 -19.78
C GLY A 84 -2.74 -14.40 -18.42
N ILE A 85 -3.05 -15.22 -17.40
CA ILE A 85 -3.21 -14.74 -16.02
C ILE A 85 -1.89 -14.21 -15.49
N MET A 86 -0.78 -14.93 -15.72
CA MET A 86 0.55 -14.52 -15.27
C MET A 86 0.95 -13.16 -15.83
N GLN A 87 0.76 -12.95 -17.13
CA GLN A 87 1.05 -11.67 -17.76
C GLN A 87 0.23 -10.52 -17.16
N ARG A 88 -1.01 -10.77 -16.72
CA ARG A 88 -1.84 -9.74 -16.06
C ARG A 88 -1.38 -9.46 -14.63
N LEU A 89 -1.07 -10.49 -13.86
CA LEU A 89 -0.51 -10.33 -12.50
C LEU A 89 0.86 -9.67 -12.53
N GLN A 90 1.73 -10.09 -13.45
CA GLN A 90 3.02 -9.44 -13.70
C GLN A 90 2.83 -8.00 -14.14
N LYS A 91 1.88 -7.69 -15.02
CA LYS A 91 1.60 -6.30 -15.42
C LYS A 91 1.13 -5.42 -14.26
N ASP A 92 0.41 -5.96 -13.29
CA ASP A 92 0.03 -5.25 -12.07
C ASP A 92 1.25 -5.03 -11.14
N GLU A 93 2.19 -5.99 -11.08
CA GLU A 93 3.46 -5.86 -10.35
C GLU A 93 4.52 -4.98 -11.07
N GLU A 94 4.52 -4.99 -12.40
CA GLU A 94 5.40 -4.26 -13.33
C GLU A 94 4.83 -2.90 -13.74
N ARG A 95 3.64 -2.52 -13.25
CA ARG A 95 3.19 -1.14 -13.30
C ARG A 95 4.30 -0.33 -12.64
N SER A 96 5.08 0.36 -13.48
CA SER A 96 6.36 0.96 -13.11
C SER A 96 6.22 1.55 -11.73
N LYS A 97 6.89 0.92 -10.75
CA LYS A 97 6.94 1.46 -9.39
C LYS A 97 7.66 2.78 -9.51
N ASN A 98 6.91 3.85 -9.70
CA ASN A 98 7.49 5.16 -9.69
C ASN A 98 7.81 5.49 -8.24
N VAL A 99 8.56 6.56 -8.03
CA VAL A 99 9.09 6.89 -6.70
C VAL A 99 8.00 7.11 -5.63
N LEU A 100 6.73 7.18 -6.03
CA LEU A 100 5.58 7.37 -5.17
C LEU A 100 4.91 6.07 -4.74
N ASP A 101 5.14 4.96 -5.43
CA ASP A 101 4.57 3.66 -5.06
C ASP A 101 5.17 3.10 -3.77
N GLU A 102 6.27 3.70 -3.28
CA GLU A 102 6.86 3.43 -1.97
C GLU A 102 6.29 4.33 -0.85
N ILE A 103 5.46 5.32 -1.18
CA ILE A 103 4.88 6.28 -0.23
C ILE A 103 3.37 5.98 -0.10
N PRO A 104 2.85 5.73 1.11
CA PRO A 104 1.42 5.46 1.30
C PRO A 104 0.63 6.75 1.06
N LEU A 105 -0.02 6.83 -0.10
CA LEU A 105 -0.88 7.94 -0.55
C LEU A 105 -2.28 7.40 -0.87
N ASP A 106 -2.88 6.64 0.05
CA ASP A 106 -4.07 5.80 -0.23
C ASP A 106 -5.40 6.42 0.21
N LEU A 107 -5.42 7.69 0.62
CA LEU A 107 -6.69 8.34 0.98
C LEU A 107 -7.37 8.97 -0.25
N GLU A 108 -8.65 8.63 -0.43
CA GLU A 108 -9.46 9.01 -1.59
C GLU A 108 -9.52 10.54 -1.79
N GLN A 109 -9.42 11.28 -0.69
CA GLN A 109 -9.54 12.74 -0.63
C GLN A 109 -8.31 13.50 -1.16
N VAL A 110 -7.18 12.83 -1.42
CA VAL A 110 -5.99 13.45 -2.04
C VAL A 110 -5.65 12.85 -3.41
N HIS A 111 -6.56 12.06 -4.01
CA HIS A 111 -6.33 11.42 -5.30
C HIS A 111 -5.89 12.38 -6.41
N GLU A 112 -6.43 13.59 -6.46
CA GLU A 112 -6.03 14.57 -7.48
C GLU A 112 -4.58 15.04 -7.30
N ILE A 113 -4.12 15.19 -6.05
CA ILE A 113 -2.76 15.58 -5.69
C ILE A 113 -1.80 14.42 -6.01
N ARG A 114 -2.18 13.19 -5.62
CA ARG A 114 -1.43 11.97 -5.97
C ARG A 114 -1.29 11.85 -7.49
N ARG A 115 -2.38 11.99 -8.24
CA ARG A 115 -2.36 11.92 -9.72
C ARG A 115 -1.40 12.94 -10.34
N LYS A 116 -1.37 14.18 -9.81
CA LYS A 116 -0.40 15.20 -10.27
C LYS A 116 1.04 14.76 -10.01
N LEU A 117 1.34 14.23 -8.83
CA LEU A 117 2.68 13.76 -8.48
C LEU A 117 3.07 12.50 -9.28
N THR A 118 2.15 11.54 -9.46
CA THR A 118 2.35 10.34 -10.31
C THR A 118 2.67 10.75 -11.73
N PHE A 119 1.91 11.68 -12.31
CA PHE A 119 2.20 12.20 -13.64
C PHE A 119 3.56 12.89 -13.73
N ALA A 120 3.97 13.62 -12.69
CA ALA A 120 5.31 14.20 -12.61
C ALA A 120 6.38 13.11 -12.58
N ALA A 121 6.18 12.05 -11.79
CA ALA A 121 7.09 10.92 -11.65
C ALA A 121 7.25 10.14 -12.96
N ASP A 122 6.16 9.89 -13.68
CA ASP A 122 6.15 9.17 -14.96
C ASP A 122 6.89 9.93 -16.08
N ARG A 123 7.01 11.26 -15.96
CA ARG A 123 7.74 12.12 -16.91
C ARG A 123 9.24 12.20 -16.65
N VAL A 124 9.70 11.75 -15.48
CA VAL A 124 11.11 11.80 -15.12
C VAL A 124 11.89 10.77 -15.94
N HIS A 125 12.88 11.22 -16.71
CA HIS A 125 13.76 10.34 -17.47
C HIS A 125 15.20 10.88 -17.50
N ILE A 126 16.16 10.02 -17.83
CA ILE A 126 17.56 10.45 -17.99
C ILE A 126 17.68 11.26 -19.28
N GLY A 127 18.39 12.38 -19.23
CA GLY A 127 18.60 13.25 -20.40
C GLY A 127 17.55 14.34 -20.58
N MET A 128 16.70 14.58 -19.57
CA MET A 128 15.78 15.71 -19.57
C MET A 128 16.49 17.04 -19.78
N GLU A 129 15.85 17.93 -20.54
CA GLU A 129 16.29 19.31 -20.68
C GLU A 129 15.91 20.14 -19.44
N PRO A 130 16.63 21.24 -19.14
CA PRO A 130 16.36 22.08 -17.98
C PRO A 130 14.90 22.55 -17.86
N GLU A 131 14.25 22.91 -18.97
CA GLU A 131 12.86 23.36 -19.00
C GLU A 131 11.88 22.24 -18.59
N GLU A 132 12.18 21.00 -18.94
CA GLU A 132 11.38 19.84 -18.54
C GLU A 132 11.51 19.60 -17.02
N MET A 133 12.73 19.75 -16.49
CA MET A 133 12.97 19.66 -15.05
C MET A 133 12.25 20.77 -14.28
N GLN A 134 12.29 22.00 -14.78
CA GLN A 134 11.57 23.14 -14.20
C GLN A 134 10.05 22.91 -14.20
N ALA A 135 9.50 22.33 -15.28
CA ALA A 135 8.09 21.97 -15.36
C ALA A 135 7.69 20.91 -14.31
N ILE A 136 8.57 19.96 -14.00
CA ILE A 136 8.34 19.01 -12.90
C ILE A 136 8.37 19.73 -11.55
N GLY A 137 9.34 20.62 -11.32
CA GLY A 137 9.38 21.47 -10.11
C GLY A 137 8.08 22.27 -9.93
N LEU A 138 7.53 22.82 -11.02
CA LEU A 138 6.26 23.56 -11.01
C LEU A 138 5.11 22.64 -10.64
N THR A 139 5.06 21.43 -11.21
CA THR A 139 4.05 20.42 -10.88
C THR A 139 4.09 20.04 -9.40
N CYS A 140 5.28 19.89 -8.81
CA CYS A 140 5.45 19.67 -7.38
C CYS A 140 4.92 20.84 -6.54
N ARG A 141 5.20 22.09 -6.92
CA ARG A 141 4.65 23.28 -6.23
C ARG A 141 3.13 23.34 -6.31
N GLU A 142 2.56 23.07 -7.47
CA GLU A 142 1.11 23.02 -7.65
C GLU A 142 0.46 21.92 -6.80
N ALA A 143 1.10 20.76 -6.68
CA ALA A 143 0.63 19.67 -5.81
C ALA A 143 0.59 20.11 -4.33
N LEU A 144 1.63 20.83 -3.86
CA LEU A 144 1.65 21.39 -2.52
C LEU A 144 0.56 22.47 -2.32
N ILE A 145 0.34 23.36 -3.29
CA ILE A 145 -0.76 24.34 -3.21
C ILE A 145 -2.11 23.64 -3.17
N ALA A 146 -2.31 22.61 -4.01
CA ALA A 146 -3.53 21.81 -4.03
C ALA A 146 -3.78 21.13 -2.67
N LEU A 147 -2.73 20.64 -2.01
CA LEU A 147 -2.80 20.17 -0.62
C LEU A 147 -3.28 21.27 0.33
N GLY A 148 -2.70 22.47 0.27
CA GLY A 148 -3.15 23.61 1.10
C GLY A 148 -4.62 23.98 0.87
N ILE A 149 -5.08 23.95 -0.37
CA ILE A 149 -6.49 24.17 -0.72
C ILE A 149 -7.37 23.08 -0.11
N GLU A 150 -6.97 21.82 -0.22
CA GLU A 150 -7.73 20.70 0.33
C GLU A 150 -7.81 20.76 1.87
N LEU A 151 -6.70 21.09 2.54
CA LEU A 151 -6.69 21.35 3.97
C LEU A 151 -7.68 22.47 4.33
N THR A 152 -7.65 23.58 3.61
CA THR A 152 -8.58 24.70 3.83
C THR A 152 -10.05 24.28 3.76
N LYS A 153 -10.42 23.36 2.86
CA LYS A 153 -11.79 22.83 2.79
C LYS A 153 -12.19 22.06 4.04
N ARG A 154 -11.24 21.37 4.69
CA ARG A 154 -11.49 20.55 5.89
C ARG A 154 -11.77 21.40 7.12
N ASN A 155 -11.12 22.56 7.24
CA ASN A 155 -11.41 23.50 8.31
C ASN A 155 -11.28 24.96 7.82
N PRO A 156 -12.35 25.53 7.22
CA PRO A 156 -12.34 26.90 6.73
C PRO A 156 -12.25 27.95 7.85
N ILE A 157 -12.75 27.62 9.04
CA ILE A 157 -12.80 28.52 10.19
C ILE A 157 -11.37 28.81 10.68
N LEU A 158 -10.55 27.76 10.84
CA LEU A 158 -9.14 27.88 11.22
C LEU A 158 -8.35 28.81 10.30
N VAL A 159 -8.61 28.75 9.00
CA VAL A 159 -7.94 29.60 8.00
C VAL A 159 -8.41 31.05 8.09
N ALA A 160 -9.71 31.27 8.33
CA ALA A 160 -10.27 32.60 8.51
C ALA A 160 -9.76 33.29 9.78
N GLU A 161 -9.71 32.56 10.90
CA GLU A 161 -9.22 33.07 12.19
C GLU A 161 -7.75 33.50 12.14
N LYS A 162 -6.93 32.81 11.35
CA LYS A 162 -5.52 33.12 11.17
C LYS A 162 -5.23 34.08 10.01
N GLU A 163 -6.26 34.62 9.37
CA GLU A 163 -6.17 35.56 8.23
C GLU A 163 -5.27 35.07 7.08
N LEU A 164 -5.24 33.75 6.85
CA LEU A 164 -4.32 33.15 5.89
C LEU A 164 -4.83 33.30 4.45
N LYS A 165 -3.93 33.69 3.54
CA LYS A 165 -4.25 33.77 2.10
C LYS A 165 -4.31 32.37 1.50
N LYS A 166 -5.22 32.15 0.54
CA LYS A 166 -5.32 30.87 -0.19
C LYS A 166 -4.01 30.42 -0.86
N ALA A 167 -3.16 31.36 -1.25
CA ALA A 167 -1.86 31.06 -1.87
C ALA A 167 -0.72 30.83 -0.86
N ASP A 168 -0.94 31.09 0.44
CA ASP A 168 0.05 30.87 1.48
C ASP A 168 0.05 29.41 1.94
N PHE A 169 0.57 28.54 1.08
CA PHE A 169 0.67 27.12 1.37
C PHE A 169 1.36 26.84 2.72
N LYS A 170 2.47 27.52 3.02
CA LYS A 170 3.24 27.26 4.24
C LYS A 170 2.47 27.68 5.49
N GLY A 171 1.84 28.86 5.47
CA GLY A 171 0.99 29.31 6.57
C GLY A 171 -0.16 28.35 6.83
N ILE A 172 -0.85 27.91 5.78
CA ILE A 172 -1.94 26.92 5.87
C ILE A 172 -1.42 25.60 6.45
N ALA A 173 -0.35 25.05 5.87
CA ALA A 173 0.27 23.81 6.34
C ALA A 173 0.64 23.88 7.84
N TYR A 174 1.19 25.00 8.30
CA TYR A 174 1.57 25.17 9.71
C TYR A 174 0.38 25.24 10.65
N ALA A 175 -0.73 25.85 10.23
CA ALA A 175 -1.96 25.87 11.00
C ALA A 175 -2.51 24.45 11.18
N PHE A 176 -2.57 23.66 10.10
CA PHE A 176 -3.08 22.30 10.15
C PHE A 176 -2.16 21.31 10.88
N ILE A 177 -0.84 21.53 10.88
CA ILE A 177 0.09 20.73 11.71
C ILE A 177 -0.20 20.94 13.21
N GLU A 178 -0.54 22.16 13.63
CA GLU A 178 -0.94 22.44 15.02
C GLU A 178 -2.31 21.85 15.35
N GLU A 179 -3.27 21.96 14.43
CA GLU A 179 -4.61 21.40 14.58
C GLU A 179 -4.59 19.87 14.70
N TYR A 180 -3.87 19.17 13.82
CA TYR A 180 -3.88 17.70 13.76
C TYR A 180 -3.03 17.02 14.83
N ALA A 181 -2.05 17.73 15.39
CA ALA A 181 -1.18 17.18 16.41
C ALA A 181 -1.16 18.09 17.65
N PRO A 182 -2.30 18.22 18.35
CA PRO A 182 -2.40 19.05 19.54
C PRO A 182 -1.46 18.53 20.64
N ASP A 183 -1.30 19.33 21.71
CA ASP A 183 -0.52 19.01 22.91
C ASP A 183 1.01 19.05 22.81
N GLN A 184 1.64 19.24 23.97
CA GLN A 184 3.10 19.34 24.10
C GLN A 184 3.81 18.02 23.73
N LYS A 185 3.15 16.87 23.91
CA LYS A 185 3.71 15.55 23.56
C LYS A 185 4.05 15.45 22.07
N ASN A 186 3.34 16.18 21.21
CA ASN A 186 3.55 16.21 19.77
C ASN A 186 4.50 17.32 19.29
N ALA A 187 5.13 18.10 20.19
CA ALA A 187 5.96 19.24 19.81
C ALA A 187 7.11 18.88 18.85
N SER A 188 7.77 17.73 19.09
CA SER A 188 8.83 17.24 18.21
C SER A 188 8.27 16.87 16.83
N LEU A 189 7.15 16.16 16.76
CA LEU A 189 6.49 15.77 15.52
C LEU A 189 6.11 17.00 14.68
N ARG A 190 5.51 18.02 15.30
CA ARG A 190 5.16 19.28 14.63
C ARG A 190 6.38 19.99 14.06
N SER A 191 7.49 20.00 14.82
CA SER A 191 8.76 20.60 14.35
C SER A 191 9.29 19.91 13.09
N HIS A 192 9.30 18.57 13.06
CA HIS A 192 9.75 17.82 11.89
C HIS A 192 8.82 17.99 10.68
N ALA A 193 7.50 17.95 10.90
CA ALA A 193 6.51 18.16 9.85
C ALA A 193 6.68 19.55 9.19
N ARG A 194 6.88 20.60 9.99
CA ARG A 194 7.16 21.96 9.48
C ARG A 194 8.42 22.03 8.64
N LYS A 195 9.51 21.41 9.11
CA LYS A 195 10.76 21.36 8.35
C LYS A 195 10.57 20.66 7.00
N MET A 196 9.79 19.59 6.96
CA MET A 196 9.48 18.90 5.70
C MET A 196 8.70 19.81 4.73
N VAL A 197 7.69 20.54 5.23
CA VAL A 197 6.97 21.56 4.43
C VAL A 197 7.92 22.61 3.87
N ASP A 198 8.81 23.17 4.69
CA ASP A 198 9.79 24.17 4.25
C ASP A 198 10.75 23.60 3.20
N MET A 199 11.28 22.38 3.42
CA MET A 199 12.19 21.72 2.48
C MET A 199 11.51 21.45 1.14
N ALA A 200 10.32 20.84 1.15
CA ALA A 200 9.58 20.51 -0.07
C ALA A 200 9.24 21.78 -0.87
N TRP A 201 8.74 22.82 -0.21
CA TRP A 201 8.39 24.08 -0.86
C TRP A 201 9.61 24.80 -1.44
N SER A 202 10.68 24.90 -0.65
CA SER A 202 11.89 25.64 -1.04
C SER A 202 12.62 24.92 -2.16
N TYR A 203 12.79 23.60 -2.06
CA TYR A 203 13.48 22.82 -3.07
C TYR A 203 12.70 22.76 -4.38
N ALA A 204 11.37 22.63 -4.34
CA ALA A 204 10.55 22.74 -5.55
C ALA A 204 10.66 24.12 -6.21
N SER A 205 10.78 25.19 -5.42
CA SER A 205 11.03 26.54 -5.93
C SER A 205 12.43 26.67 -6.55
N GLU A 206 13.45 26.05 -5.97
CA GLU A 206 14.79 26.00 -6.57
C GLU A 206 14.81 25.27 -7.92
N ILE A 207 14.11 24.12 -8.03
CA ILE A 207 14.03 23.39 -9.30
C ILE A 207 13.43 24.28 -10.40
N VAL A 208 12.33 24.99 -10.11
CA VAL A 208 11.66 25.88 -11.07
C VAL A 208 12.55 27.01 -11.59
N HIS A 209 13.49 27.49 -10.77
CA HIS A 209 14.32 28.65 -11.10
C HIS A 209 15.75 28.30 -11.51
N SER A 210 16.10 27.02 -11.58
CA SER A 210 17.46 26.58 -11.90
C SER A 210 17.54 25.95 -13.28
N SER A 211 18.58 26.29 -14.03
CA SER A 211 18.95 25.68 -15.31
C SER A 211 20.03 24.59 -15.17
N HIS A 212 20.44 24.25 -13.94
CA HIS A 212 21.60 23.39 -13.67
C HIS A 212 21.27 22.15 -12.83
N LYS A 213 19.99 21.93 -12.53
CA LYS A 213 19.55 20.73 -11.81
C LYS A 213 19.64 19.52 -12.74
N ASN A 214 19.76 18.35 -12.14
CA ASN A 214 19.88 17.08 -12.84
C ASN A 214 18.72 16.13 -12.52
N PHE A 215 18.70 15.00 -13.22
CA PHE A 215 17.70 13.95 -13.03
C PHE A 215 17.51 13.53 -11.55
N PRO A 216 18.58 13.25 -10.77
CA PRO A 216 18.44 13.01 -9.33
C PRO A 216 17.77 14.15 -8.55
N ASP A 217 18.11 15.41 -8.82
CA ASP A 217 17.53 16.56 -8.12
C ASP A 217 16.00 16.60 -8.28
N VAL A 218 15.52 16.35 -9.50
CA VAL A 218 14.09 16.35 -9.80
C VAL A 218 13.36 15.19 -9.11
N LYS A 219 13.98 14.01 -9.06
CA LYS A 219 13.45 12.86 -8.30
C LYS A 219 13.32 13.18 -6.81
N ILE A 220 14.37 13.77 -6.22
CA ILE A 220 14.36 14.20 -4.82
C ILE A 220 13.21 15.19 -4.57
N CYS A 221 12.99 16.14 -5.49
CA CYS A 221 11.90 17.09 -5.38
C CYS A 221 10.52 16.42 -5.34
N ILE A 222 10.28 15.42 -6.20
CA ILE A 222 9.03 14.66 -6.21
C ILE A 222 8.84 13.90 -4.88
N ILE A 223 9.89 13.23 -4.39
CA ILE A 223 9.86 12.51 -3.10
C ILE A 223 9.50 13.47 -1.96
N MET A 224 10.15 14.63 -1.89
CA MET A 224 9.90 15.61 -0.83
C MET A 224 8.44 16.11 -0.84
N ALA A 225 7.91 16.42 -2.03
CA ALA A 225 6.52 16.85 -2.18
C ALA A 225 5.53 15.74 -1.76
N ALA A 226 5.75 14.51 -2.23
CA ALA A 226 4.92 13.37 -1.90
C ALA A 226 4.98 12.97 -0.42
N THR A 227 6.17 13.01 0.18
CA THR A 227 6.36 12.77 1.61
C THR A 227 5.60 13.80 2.42
N THR A 228 5.59 15.06 1.99
CA THR A 228 4.80 16.10 2.66
C THR A 228 3.31 15.80 2.60
N VAL A 229 2.79 15.39 1.44
CA VAL A 229 1.37 14.97 1.31
C VAL A 229 1.07 13.80 2.26
N SER A 230 1.90 12.76 2.25
CA SER A 230 1.72 11.59 3.11
C SER A 230 1.82 11.91 4.61
N ILE A 231 2.67 12.84 5.01
CA ILE A 231 2.71 13.33 6.40
C ILE A 231 1.37 13.93 6.80
N PHE A 232 0.74 14.75 5.94
CA PHE A 232 -0.56 15.34 6.27
C PHE A 232 -1.68 14.30 6.37
N GLU A 233 -1.65 13.26 5.53
CA GLU A 233 -2.58 12.13 5.65
C GLU A 233 -2.40 11.40 6.99
N ASN A 234 -1.17 11.08 7.36
CA ASN A 234 -0.88 10.37 8.61
C ASN A 234 -1.15 11.23 9.85
N LEU A 235 -0.88 12.53 9.78
CA LEU A 235 -1.27 13.48 10.84
C LEU A 235 -2.78 13.53 10.99
N PHE A 236 -3.53 13.50 9.88
CA PHE A 236 -4.99 13.44 9.94
C PHE A 236 -5.50 12.12 10.54
N MET A 237 -4.91 10.98 10.19
CA MET A 237 -5.23 9.69 10.83
C MET A 237 -4.98 9.72 12.34
N LYS A 238 -3.84 10.29 12.76
CA LYS A 238 -3.52 10.53 14.17
C LYS A 238 -4.56 11.42 14.84
N TYR A 239 -4.97 12.52 14.19
CA TYR A 239 -6.02 13.42 14.69
C TYR A 239 -7.37 12.71 14.89
N LEU A 240 -7.71 11.75 14.03
CA LEU A 240 -8.89 10.90 14.18
C LEU A 240 -8.78 9.84 15.30
N GLY A 241 -7.63 9.75 15.97
CA GLY A 241 -7.40 8.83 17.09
C GLY A 241 -6.84 7.46 16.71
N PHE A 242 -6.34 7.27 15.49
CA PHE A 242 -5.71 6.01 15.06
C PHE A 242 -4.30 5.79 15.65
N ASP A 243 -3.85 6.64 16.57
CA ASP A 243 -2.63 6.43 17.35
C ASP A 243 -2.90 5.85 18.76
N HIS A 244 -4.16 5.55 19.07
CA HIS A 244 -4.61 4.92 20.31
C HIS A 244 -4.56 3.39 20.28
N ASP A 245 -3.71 2.80 19.44
CA ASP A 245 -3.53 1.36 19.41
C ASP A 245 -3.18 0.84 20.82
N PRO A 246 -3.92 -0.14 21.34
CA PRO A 246 -3.69 -0.65 22.68
C PRO A 246 -2.29 -1.27 22.75
N ARG A 247 -1.62 -1.03 23.88
CA ARG A 247 -0.30 -1.58 24.16
C ARG A 247 -0.41 -2.48 25.37
N CYS A 248 0.19 -3.66 25.27
CA CYS A 248 0.25 -4.59 26.38
C CYS A 248 0.95 -3.88 27.56
N PRO A 249 0.30 -3.77 28.73
CA PRO A 249 0.89 -3.08 29.87
C PRO A 249 2.13 -3.79 30.44
N GLU A 250 2.29 -5.08 30.14
CA GLU A 250 3.44 -5.86 30.60
C GLU A 250 4.67 -5.71 29.69
N CYS A 251 4.52 -5.88 28.36
CA CYS A 251 5.66 -5.92 27.44
C CYS A 251 5.69 -4.79 26.39
N GLY A 252 4.67 -3.93 26.34
CA GLY A 252 4.58 -2.81 25.39
C GLY A 252 4.24 -3.20 23.94
N SER A 253 4.00 -4.49 23.68
CA SER A 253 3.59 -5.02 22.37
C SER A 253 2.24 -4.45 21.93
N MET A 254 2.11 -4.16 20.63
CA MET A 254 0.85 -3.77 19.98
C MET A 254 0.11 -4.97 19.37
N SER A 255 0.66 -6.18 19.52
CA SER A 255 0.10 -7.42 18.97
C SER A 255 -0.97 -7.97 19.91
N ILE A 256 -2.10 -7.27 19.97
CA ILE A 256 -3.20 -7.54 20.89
C ILE A 256 -4.41 -8.09 20.14
N GLU A 257 -5.01 -9.15 20.67
CA GLU A 257 -6.30 -9.69 20.23
C GLU A 257 -7.36 -9.35 21.26
N VAL A 258 -8.53 -8.88 20.82
CA VAL A 258 -9.62 -8.49 21.71
C VAL A 258 -10.70 -9.58 21.70
N TYR A 259 -11.04 -10.07 22.88
CA TYR A 259 -12.05 -11.09 23.11
C TYR A 259 -13.21 -10.55 23.96
N HIS A 260 -14.41 -11.08 23.76
CA HIS A 260 -15.52 -10.84 24.70
C HIS A 260 -15.29 -11.63 25.99
N SER A 261 -15.39 -10.96 27.14
CA SER A 261 -15.44 -11.64 28.44
C SER A 261 -16.75 -12.40 28.60
N LYS A 262 -16.76 -13.36 29.53
CA LYS A 262 -18.00 -14.03 29.97
C LYS A 262 -18.89 -13.10 30.79
N THR A 263 -18.35 -12.00 31.30
CA THR A 263 -19.08 -10.95 32.01
C THR A 263 -19.57 -9.90 31.02
N GLU A 264 -20.84 -9.53 31.11
CA GLU A 264 -21.43 -8.48 30.28
C GLU A 264 -20.75 -7.12 30.58
N GLY A 265 -20.33 -6.41 29.55
CA GLY A 265 -19.60 -5.13 29.68
C GLY A 265 -18.08 -5.26 29.91
N GLU A 266 -17.50 -6.44 29.76
CA GLU A 266 -16.04 -6.65 29.83
C GLU A 266 -15.46 -7.17 28.51
N LEU A 267 -14.32 -6.62 28.11
CA LEU A 267 -13.48 -7.09 27.01
C LEU A 267 -12.13 -7.56 27.57
N ILE A 268 -11.52 -8.55 26.93
CA ILE A 268 -10.19 -9.05 27.27
C ILE A 268 -9.26 -8.68 26.13
N GLU A 269 -8.25 -7.87 26.40
CA GLU A 269 -7.12 -7.62 25.52
C GLU A 269 -6.02 -8.65 25.82
N HIS A 270 -5.84 -9.60 24.92
CA HIS A 270 -4.83 -10.64 25.02
C HIS A 270 -3.58 -10.26 24.22
N CYS A 271 -2.41 -10.26 24.86
CA CYS A 271 -1.14 -10.05 24.17
C CYS A 271 -0.61 -11.34 23.56
N THR A 272 -0.60 -11.44 22.23
CA THR A 272 -0.05 -12.59 21.48
C THR A 272 1.48 -12.76 21.60
N LYS A 273 2.19 -11.88 22.32
CA LYS A 273 3.65 -11.94 22.53
C LYS A 273 4.08 -12.42 23.91
N CYS A 274 3.42 -11.95 24.97
CA CYS A 274 3.73 -12.34 26.36
C CYS A 274 2.58 -13.07 27.05
N GLU A 275 1.48 -13.32 26.34
CA GLU A 275 0.29 -14.02 26.81
C GLU A 275 -0.45 -13.32 27.96
N PHE A 276 -0.16 -12.04 28.20
CA PHE A 276 -0.83 -11.24 29.21
C PHE A 276 -2.26 -10.88 28.80
N ASP A 277 -3.21 -11.14 29.70
CA ASP A 277 -4.61 -10.75 29.56
C ASP A 277 -4.92 -9.49 30.37
N HIS A 278 -5.37 -8.45 29.69
CA HIS A 278 -5.83 -7.20 30.30
C HIS A 278 -7.35 -7.08 30.17
N VAL A 279 -8.06 -7.01 31.29
CA VAL A 279 -9.53 -6.90 31.31
C VAL A 279 -9.94 -5.43 31.28
N ILE A 280 -10.66 -5.02 30.24
CA ILE A 280 -11.23 -3.69 30.07
C ILE A 280 -12.72 -3.73 30.37
N LYS A 281 -13.19 -2.79 31.20
CA LYS A 281 -14.63 -2.54 31.40
C LYS A 281 -15.10 -1.52 30.37
N VAL A 282 -16.11 -1.90 29.59
CA VAL A 282 -16.73 -1.04 28.58
C VAL A 282 -17.92 -0.34 29.21
N GLU A 283 -17.80 0.97 29.47
CA GLU A 283 -18.94 1.80 29.84
C GLU A 283 -19.78 2.14 28.59
N SER A 284 -21.10 1.96 28.67
CA SER A 284 -22.01 2.29 27.58
C SER A 284 -22.07 3.82 27.38
N ILE A 285 -21.49 4.33 26.29
CA ILE A 285 -21.59 5.74 25.94
C ILE A 285 -23.00 5.99 25.38
N HIS A 286 -23.87 6.62 26.18
CA HIS A 286 -25.13 7.19 25.68
C HIS A 286 -24.78 8.32 24.69
N GLN A 287 -25.22 8.18 23.44
CA GLN A 287 -25.05 9.14 22.35
C GLN A 287 -25.34 10.58 22.79
N LYS A 288 -24.33 11.44 22.79
CA LYS A 288 -24.52 12.88 22.54
C LYS A 288 -24.09 13.15 21.11
N GLY A 289 -25.05 13.58 20.31
CA GLY A 289 -24.96 13.68 18.85
C GLY A 289 -23.77 14.49 18.36
N LEU A 290 -23.01 13.88 17.46
CA LEU A 290 -22.16 14.54 16.48
C LEU A 290 -22.96 14.59 15.18
N ASN A 291 -23.55 15.75 14.88
CA ASN A 291 -24.02 16.06 13.53
C ASN A 291 -22.81 16.49 12.72
N PHE A 292 -22.40 15.66 11.75
CA PHE A 292 -21.57 16.06 10.62
C PHE A 292 -22.43 16.70 9.54
#